data_AF-A0A3D2S9B2-F1
#
_entry.id   AF-A0A3D2S9B2-F1
#
_cell.length_a   1.000
_cell.length_b   1.000
_cell.length_c   1.000
_cell.angle_alpha   90.00
_cell.angle_beta   90.00
_cell.angle_gamma   90.00
#
_symmetry.space_group_name_H-M   'P 1'
#
loop_
_entity.id
_entity.type
_entity.pdbx_description
1 polymer ?
#
loop_
_entity_poly.entity_id
_entity_poly.type
_entity_poly.pdbx_seq_one_letter_code
_entity_poly.pdbx_strand_id
1 'polypeptide(L)'
;YFISLVGIAAASIHNGFYNLCNGANLAYAKAAFLEVDGYANAKHTPSGDDMMLMHKIGKRFPGKVGFLKNRQAIVRTFTAPDFSTFWQQRLRWTSKAGHYEDKRITVILAMAYLCNLTLAFNVMAGAFHPQFLHLAMWQFLLKIGVDTLFAYSVARFFRTEQLLWNILPMQILHIIYIIAIAPASLIGGFEWKGRRYS
;
A
#
# COMPACT_ATOMS: atom_id res chain seq x y z
N TYR A 1 5.36 -8.03 2.43
CA TYR A 1 4.31 -7.10 1.95
C TYR A 1 4.15 -5.82 2.78
N PHE A 2 3.93 -5.85 4.10
CA PHE A 2 3.75 -4.58 4.85
C PHE A 2 5.00 -3.69 4.83
N ILE A 3 6.20 -4.28 5.03
CA ILE A 3 7.47 -3.54 4.89
C ILE A 3 7.63 -2.91 3.50
N SER A 4 7.15 -3.58 2.45
CA SER A 4 7.19 -3.08 1.08
C SER A 4 6.35 -1.80 0.91
N LEU A 5 5.20 -1.69 1.60
CA LEU A 5 4.41 -0.45 1.64
C LEU A 5 5.16 0.69 2.32
N VAL A 6 5.94 0.39 3.38
CA VAL A 6 6.82 1.39 4.01
C VAL A 6 7.93 1.83 3.05
N GLY A 7 8.50 0.89 2.29
CA GLY A 7 9.46 1.19 1.23
C GLY A 7 8.88 2.09 0.13
N ILE A 8 7.64 1.82 -0.31
CA ILE A 8 6.92 2.66 -1.27
C ILE A 8 6.72 4.06 -0.68
N ALA A 9 6.26 4.18 0.57
CA ALA A 9 6.09 5.46 1.24
C ALA A 9 7.41 6.24 1.31
N ALA A 10 8.52 5.59 1.66
CA ALA A 10 9.84 6.21 1.69
C ALA A 10 10.27 6.74 0.31
N ALA A 11 10.09 5.95 -0.75
CA ALA A 11 10.39 6.35 -2.12
C ALA A 11 9.47 7.49 -2.61
N SER A 12 8.18 7.44 -2.26
CA SER A 12 7.22 8.50 -2.58
C SER A 12 7.61 9.82 -1.91
N ILE A 13 7.89 9.81 -0.60
CA ILE A 13 8.30 11.02 0.14
C ILE A 13 9.60 11.60 -0.42
N HIS A 14 10.58 10.74 -0.76
CA HIS A 14 11.83 11.19 -1.37
C HIS A 14 11.62 11.91 -2.72
N ASN A 15 10.65 11.45 -3.50
CA ASN A 15 10.27 12.06 -4.79
C ASN A 15 9.27 13.23 -4.64
N GLY A 16 9.01 13.71 -3.42
CA GLY A 16 8.07 14.80 -3.17
C GLY A 16 6.59 14.40 -3.25
N PHE A 17 6.28 13.11 -3.25
CA PHE A 17 4.92 12.58 -3.23
C PHE A 17 4.47 12.26 -1.80
N TYR A 18 3.72 13.17 -1.20
CA TYR A 18 3.24 13.08 0.19
C TYR A 18 1.89 12.37 0.30
N ASN A 19 1.88 11.12 -0.17
CA ASN A 19 0.65 10.39 -0.44
C ASN A 19 0.44 9.17 0.48
N LEU A 20 1.50 8.74 1.16
CA LEU A 20 1.51 7.58 2.04
C LEU A 20 2.28 7.92 3.31
N CYS A 21 1.62 7.79 4.45
CA CYS A 21 2.25 7.81 5.76
C CYS A 21 1.50 6.87 6.71
N ASN A 22 2.13 6.59 7.85
CA ASN A 22 1.54 5.77 8.90
C ASN A 22 1.56 6.59 10.19
N GLY A 23 0.39 6.93 10.75
CA GLY A 23 0.29 7.68 12.00
C GLY A 23 0.98 7.01 13.19
N ALA A 24 1.19 5.69 13.16
CA ALA A 24 1.95 4.98 14.20
C ALA A 24 3.46 5.30 14.18
N ASN A 25 3.97 5.92 13.11
CA ASN A 25 5.37 6.34 12.99
C ASN A 25 5.48 7.71 12.29
N LEU A 26 4.75 8.69 12.82
CA LEU A 26 4.71 10.07 12.32
C LEU A 26 5.15 11.03 13.43
N ALA A 27 6.02 11.98 13.08
CA ALA A 27 6.46 13.07 13.96
C ALA A 27 6.44 14.39 13.19
N TYR A 28 6.03 15.46 13.87
CA TYR A 28 5.97 16.81 13.30
C TYR A 28 6.12 17.86 14.39
N ALA A 29 6.61 19.04 14.02
CA ALA A 29 6.68 20.18 14.93
C ALA A 29 5.27 20.70 15.26
N LYS A 30 5.02 21.02 16.53
CA LYS A 30 3.74 21.59 16.97
C LYS A 30 3.38 22.87 16.20
N ALA A 31 4.36 23.74 15.94
CA ALA A 31 4.15 24.95 15.15
C ALA A 31 3.64 24.65 13.74
N ALA A 32 4.27 23.69 13.04
CA ALA A 32 3.83 23.28 11.70
C ALA A 32 2.42 22.68 11.69
N PHE A 33 2.05 21.93 12.75
CA PHE A 33 0.69 21.40 12.91
C PHE A 33 -0.35 22.51 13.07
N LEU A 34 -0.06 23.51 13.92
CA LEU A 34 -0.97 24.63 14.14
C LEU A 34 -1.10 25.51 12.89
N GLU A 35 -0.03 25.72 12.13
CA GLU A 35 -0.02 26.56 10.94
C GLU A 35 -0.85 26.00 9.77
N VAL A 36 -1.12 24.69 9.76
CA VAL A 36 -1.98 24.04 8.76
C VAL A 36 -3.39 23.71 9.27
N ASP A 37 -3.77 24.33 10.40
CA ASP A 37 -5.00 24.07 11.14
C ASP A 37 -5.18 22.59 11.55
N GLY A 38 -4.07 21.86 11.70
CA GLY A 38 -4.06 20.45 12.07
C GLY A 38 -5.06 19.59 11.29
N TYR A 39 -5.92 18.88 12.03
CA TYR A 39 -6.96 18.01 11.48
C TYR A 39 -8.28 18.74 11.14
N ALA A 40 -8.31 20.07 11.15
CA ALA A 40 -9.47 20.81 10.65
C ALA A 40 -9.77 20.38 9.20
N ASN A 41 -11.06 20.26 8.86
CA ASN A 41 -11.56 19.78 7.57
C ASN A 41 -11.35 18.27 7.26
N ALA A 42 -10.79 17.46 8.17
CA ALA A 42 -10.72 16.00 8.02
C ALA A 42 -12.01 15.24 8.46
N LYS A 43 -13.02 15.98 8.93
CA LYS A 43 -14.19 15.43 9.67
C LYS A 43 -15.07 14.45 8.88
N HIS A 44 -14.98 14.39 7.55
CA HIS A 44 -15.84 13.53 6.73
C HIS A 44 -15.25 12.17 6.39
N THR A 45 -13.99 11.88 6.71
CA THR A 45 -13.38 10.58 6.43
C THR A 45 -12.85 9.94 7.72
N PRO A 46 -13.41 8.82 8.21
CA PRO A 46 -13.04 8.18 9.49
C PRO A 46 -11.60 7.63 9.54
N SER A 47 -10.84 7.81 8.48
CA SER A 47 -9.52 7.23 8.28
C SER A 47 -8.87 7.98 7.11
N GLY A 48 -7.80 8.73 7.36
CA GLY A 48 -7.14 9.55 6.33
C GLY A 48 -6.41 10.76 6.89
N ASP A 49 -6.68 11.10 8.14
CA ASP A 49 -6.18 12.25 8.89
C ASP A 49 -4.66 12.44 8.76
N ASP A 50 -3.87 11.37 8.89
CA ASP A 50 -2.40 11.45 8.81
C ASP A 50 -1.90 11.85 7.41
N MET A 51 -2.51 11.29 6.36
CA MET A 51 -2.12 11.55 4.97
C MET A 51 -2.55 12.96 4.56
N MET A 52 -3.76 13.37 4.96
CA MET A 52 -4.25 14.74 4.75
C MET A 52 -3.37 15.76 5.48
N LEU A 53 -2.99 15.48 6.73
CA LEU A 53 -2.07 16.32 7.49
C LEU A 53 -0.70 16.41 6.82
N MET A 54 -0.12 15.27 6.43
CA MET A 54 1.18 15.24 5.75
C MET A 54 1.12 16.04 4.43
N HIS A 55 0.03 15.92 3.67
CA HIS A 55 -0.16 16.66 2.44
C HIS A 55 -0.28 18.17 2.66
N LYS A 56 -1.05 18.61 3.68
CA LYS A 56 -1.13 20.03 4.06
C LYS A 56 0.25 20.58 4.44
N ILE A 57 0.99 19.87 5.29
CA ILE A 57 2.35 20.25 5.71
C ILE A 57 3.29 20.28 4.49
N GLY A 58 3.21 19.29 3.60
CA GLY A 58 4.02 19.23 2.38
C GLY A 58 3.71 20.36 1.40
N LYS A 59 2.45 20.77 1.27
CA LYS A 59 2.03 21.94 0.49
C LYS A 59 2.51 23.26 1.12
N ARG A 60 2.41 23.40 2.44
CA ARG A 60 2.79 24.63 3.16
C ARG A 60 4.30 24.79 3.30
N PHE A 61 5.02 23.69 3.49
CA PHE A 61 6.47 23.64 3.69
C PHE A 61 7.15 22.67 2.70
N PRO A 62 7.23 23.03 1.41
CA PRO A 62 7.86 22.18 0.40
C PRO A 62 9.29 21.78 0.78
N GLY A 63 9.63 20.51 0.61
CA GLY A 63 10.97 19.98 0.93
C GLY A 63 11.28 19.83 2.42
N LYS A 64 10.33 20.11 3.33
CA LYS A 64 10.50 19.91 4.78
C LYS A 64 9.90 18.60 5.31
N VAL A 65 9.18 17.87 4.46
CA VAL A 65 8.66 16.52 4.78
C VAL A 65 9.66 15.48 4.28
N GLY A 66 10.07 14.56 5.16
CA GLY A 66 11.09 13.55 4.85
C GLY A 66 10.83 12.22 5.54
N PHE A 67 11.36 11.15 4.96
CA PHE A 67 11.36 9.82 5.57
C PHE A 67 12.64 9.66 6.40
N LEU A 68 12.51 9.41 7.71
CA LEU A 68 13.65 9.19 8.59
C LEU A 68 14.20 7.77 8.43
N LYS A 69 15.20 7.61 7.55
CA LYS A 69 15.89 6.33 7.32
C LYS A 69 16.89 5.99 8.44
N ASN A 70 16.42 5.93 9.68
CA ASN A 70 17.20 5.54 10.86
C ASN A 70 16.60 4.28 11.50
N ARG A 71 17.44 3.27 11.75
CA ARG A 71 17.01 2.02 12.39
C ARG A 71 16.52 2.20 13.83
N GLN A 72 17.04 3.19 14.55
CA GLN A 72 16.60 3.51 15.91
C GLN A 72 15.20 4.14 15.94
N ALA A 73 14.71 4.65 14.81
CA ALA A 73 13.37 5.22 14.66
C ALA A 73 12.33 4.20 14.14
N ILE A 74 12.66 2.90 14.13
CA ILE A 74 11.74 1.86 13.69
C ILE A 74 10.75 1.56 14.82
N VAL A 75 9.47 1.84 14.57
CA VAL A 75 8.36 1.45 15.45
C VAL A 75 7.86 0.05 15.07
N ARG A 76 7.64 -0.80 16.08
CA ARG A 76 7.04 -2.13 15.90
C ARG A 76 5.55 -2.07 16.26
N THR A 77 4.72 -2.68 15.43
CA THR A 77 3.27 -2.76 15.63
C THR A 77 2.83 -4.23 15.61
N PHE A 78 1.77 -4.55 16.35
CA PHE A 78 1.15 -5.87 16.29
C PHE A 78 0.51 -6.11 14.92
N THR A 79 0.52 -7.37 14.47
CA THR A 79 -0.25 -7.81 13.30
C THR A 79 -1.74 -7.89 13.63
N ALA A 80 -2.59 -7.91 12.62
CA ALA A 80 -4.01 -8.22 12.82
C ALA A 80 -4.14 -9.59 13.52
N PRO A 81 -5.03 -9.73 14.52
CA PRO A 81 -5.14 -10.95 15.32
C PRO A 81 -5.76 -12.12 14.54
N ASP A 82 -6.54 -11.84 13.51
CA ASP A 82 -7.26 -12.84 12.72
C ASP A 82 -7.47 -12.36 11.26
N PHE A 83 -7.89 -13.29 10.40
CA PHE A 83 -8.11 -13.04 8.98
C PHE A 83 -9.27 -12.07 8.70
N SER A 84 -10.34 -12.09 9.50
CA SER A 84 -11.48 -11.18 9.33
C SER A 84 -11.05 -9.73 9.60
N THR A 85 -10.35 -9.49 10.71
CA THR A 85 -9.79 -8.18 11.04
C THR A 85 -8.80 -7.71 9.97
N PHE A 86 -7.95 -8.62 9.46
CA PHE A 86 -7.06 -8.32 8.34
C PHE A 86 -7.84 -7.92 7.09
N TRP A 87 -8.86 -8.68 6.71
CA TRP A 87 -9.68 -8.44 5.52
C TRP A 87 -10.39 -7.09 5.58
N GLN A 88 -11.04 -6.78 6.70
CA GLN A 88 -11.69 -5.47 6.94
C GLN A 88 -10.69 -4.31 6.89
N GLN A 89 -9.49 -4.48 7.45
CA GLN A 89 -8.42 -3.49 7.36
C GLN A 89 -8.03 -3.21 5.90
N ARG A 90 -7.97 -4.26 5.07
CA ARG A 90 -7.61 -4.16 3.65
C ARG A 90 -8.72 -3.58 2.78
N LEU A 91 -9.97 -3.94 3.04
CA LEU A 91 -11.13 -3.31 2.38
C LEU A 91 -11.11 -1.81 2.64
N ARG A 92 -10.90 -1.40 3.90
CA ARG A 92 -10.77 0.01 4.30
C ARG A 92 -9.61 0.73 3.61
N TRP A 93 -8.47 0.08 3.39
CA TRP A 93 -7.35 0.72 2.70
C TRP A 93 -7.62 0.88 1.21
N THR A 94 -8.30 -0.11 0.61
CA THR A 94 -8.58 -0.13 -0.83
C THR A 94 -9.73 0.82 -1.19
N SER A 95 -10.76 0.94 -0.35
CA SER A 95 -11.89 1.87 -0.56
C SER A 95 -11.47 3.34 -0.57
N LYS A 96 -10.33 3.67 0.04
CA LYS A 96 -9.73 5.00 -0.02
C LYS A 96 -9.02 5.33 -1.32
N ALA A 97 -8.66 4.31 -2.12
CA ALA A 97 -7.90 4.50 -3.34
C ALA A 97 -8.58 5.44 -4.35
N GLY A 98 -9.92 5.45 -4.37
CA GLY A 98 -10.72 6.36 -5.20
C GLY A 98 -10.77 7.81 -4.70
N HIS A 99 -10.42 8.07 -3.44
CA HIS A 99 -10.55 9.38 -2.79
C HIS A 99 -9.21 10.12 -2.61
N TYR A 100 -8.12 9.58 -3.18
CA TYR A 100 -6.83 10.27 -3.15
C TYR A 100 -6.87 11.54 -4.02
N GLU A 101 -6.39 12.67 -3.48
CA GLU A 101 -6.26 13.91 -4.26
C GLU A 101 -5.30 13.76 -5.46
N ASP A 102 -4.24 12.96 -5.30
CA ASP A 102 -3.25 12.72 -6.35
C ASP A 102 -3.64 11.52 -7.23
N LYS A 103 -4.18 11.80 -8.42
CA LYS A 103 -4.61 10.80 -9.41
C LYS A 103 -3.49 9.85 -9.86
N ARG A 104 -2.21 10.22 -9.69
CA ARG A 104 -1.09 9.32 -10.02
C ARG A 104 -1.10 8.05 -9.17
N ILE A 105 -1.55 8.15 -7.92
CA ILE A 105 -1.68 6.98 -7.04
C ILE A 105 -2.71 6.02 -7.62
N THR A 106 -3.86 6.54 -8.05
CA THR A 106 -4.93 5.74 -8.66
C THR A 106 -4.41 5.01 -9.90
N VAL A 107 -3.62 5.67 -10.75
CA VAL A 107 -2.99 5.04 -11.92
C VAL A 107 -2.03 3.92 -11.50
N ILE A 108 -1.15 4.14 -10.53
CA ILE A 108 -0.22 3.12 -10.03
C ILE A 108 -0.97 1.90 -9.47
N LEU A 109 -2.02 2.14 -8.67
CA LEU A 109 -2.85 1.07 -8.10
C LEU A 109 -3.63 0.31 -9.18
N ALA A 110 -4.15 1.02 -10.18
CA ALA A 110 -4.83 0.41 -11.32
C ALA A 110 -3.87 -0.44 -12.16
N MET A 111 -2.65 0.04 -12.44
CA MET A 111 -1.62 -0.73 -13.13
C MET A 111 -1.23 -1.99 -12.35
N ALA A 112 -1.05 -1.86 -11.03
CA ALA A 112 -0.75 -3.01 -10.17
C ALA A 112 -1.89 -4.04 -10.20
N TYR A 113 -3.15 -3.59 -10.14
CA TYR A 113 -4.31 -4.47 -10.24
C TYR A 113 -4.39 -5.16 -11.61
N LEU A 114 -4.28 -4.41 -12.71
CA LEU A 114 -4.31 -4.93 -14.07
C LEU A 114 -3.17 -5.92 -14.34
N CYS A 115 -1.98 -5.71 -13.78
CA CYS A 115 -0.87 -6.66 -13.88
C CYS A 115 -1.22 -8.01 -13.25
N ASN A 116 -1.91 -8.02 -12.10
CA ASN A 116 -2.36 -9.27 -11.47
C ASN A 116 -3.55 -9.89 -12.23
N LEU A 117 -4.49 -9.07 -12.68
CA LEU A 117 -5.68 -9.53 -13.41
C LEU A 117 -5.32 -10.16 -14.76
N THR A 118 -4.44 -9.52 -15.53
CA THR A 118 -3.95 -10.05 -16.82
C THR A 118 -3.15 -11.34 -16.64
N LEU A 119 -2.39 -11.45 -15.54
CA LEU A 119 -1.69 -12.69 -15.23
C LEU A 119 -2.68 -13.83 -14.99
N ALA A 120 -3.72 -13.61 -14.19
CA ALA A 120 -4.76 -14.61 -13.96
C ALA A 120 -5.52 -14.95 -15.25
N PHE A 121 -5.83 -13.95 -16.08
CA PHE A 121 -6.43 -14.15 -17.39
C PHE A 121 -5.57 -15.03 -18.30
N ASN A 122 -4.26 -14.76 -18.39
CA ASN A 122 -3.34 -15.54 -19.22
C ASN A 122 -3.26 -17.01 -18.76
N VAL A 123 -3.31 -17.27 -17.45
CA VAL A 123 -3.38 -18.63 -16.92
C VAL A 123 -4.68 -19.33 -17.33
N MET A 124 -5.83 -18.65 -17.22
CA MET A 124 -7.13 -19.22 -17.61
C MET A 124 -7.24 -19.45 -19.12
N ALA A 125 -6.81 -18.49 -19.94
CA ALA A 125 -6.75 -18.61 -21.40
C ALA A 125 -5.79 -19.72 -21.84
N GLY A 126 -4.74 -19.96 -21.06
CA GLY A 126 -3.78 -21.04 -21.24
C GLY A 126 -4.39 -22.45 -21.30
N ALA A 127 -5.55 -22.65 -20.67
CA ALA A 127 -6.28 -23.91 -20.74
C ALA A 127 -6.81 -24.22 -22.16
N PHE A 128 -7.08 -23.19 -22.96
CA PHE A 128 -7.58 -23.31 -24.34
C PHE A 128 -6.48 -23.08 -25.38
N HIS A 129 -5.49 -22.25 -25.03
CA HIS A 129 -4.43 -21.79 -25.93
C HIS A 129 -3.07 -21.79 -25.20
N PRO A 130 -2.24 -22.84 -25.36
CA PRO A 130 -0.98 -22.99 -24.61
C PRO A 130 0.01 -21.83 -24.70
N GLN A 131 -0.04 -21.04 -25.78
CA GLN A 131 0.74 -19.81 -25.92
C GLN A 131 0.55 -18.81 -24.76
N PHE A 132 -0.64 -18.75 -24.17
CA PHE A 132 -0.90 -17.87 -23.02
C PHE A 132 -0.25 -18.37 -21.73
N LEU A 133 0.04 -19.68 -21.60
CA LEU A 133 0.81 -20.19 -20.46
C LEU A 133 2.26 -19.72 -20.52
N HIS A 134 2.87 -19.69 -21.70
CA HIS A 134 4.21 -19.14 -21.89
C HIS A 134 4.24 -17.65 -21.54
N LEU A 135 3.23 -16.89 -21.98
CA LEU A 135 3.09 -15.47 -21.63
C LEU A 135 2.92 -15.27 -20.12
N ALA A 136 2.04 -16.06 -19.48
CA ALA A 136 1.82 -16.02 -18.03
C ALA A 136 3.11 -16.33 -17.26
N MET A 137 3.87 -17.34 -17.70
CA MET A 137 5.14 -17.71 -17.09
C MET A 137 6.15 -16.56 -17.14
N TRP A 138 6.36 -15.96 -18.33
CA TRP A 138 7.28 -14.82 -18.45
C TRP A 138 6.82 -13.59 -17.66
N GLN A 139 5.53 -13.30 -17.68
CA GLN A 139 4.95 -12.22 -16.88
C GLN A 139 5.16 -12.45 -15.37
N PHE A 140 4.95 -13.69 -14.90
CA PHE A 140 5.16 -14.06 -13.51
C PHE A 140 6.63 -13.95 -13.11
N LEU A 141 7.56 -14.43 -13.95
CA LEU A 141 9.00 -14.35 -13.71
C LEU A 141 9.49 -12.89 -13.64
N LEU A 142 9.03 -12.04 -14.57
CA LEU A 142 9.37 -10.62 -14.54
C LEU A 142 8.83 -9.96 -13.26
N LYS A 143 7.55 -10.23 -12.94
CA LYS A 143 6.90 -9.69 -11.76
C LYS A 143 7.61 -10.09 -10.47
N ILE A 144 7.90 -11.39 -10.27
CA ILE A 144 8.57 -11.86 -9.07
C ILE A 144 10.00 -11.33 -8.98
N GLY A 145 10.70 -11.18 -10.12
CA GLY A 145 12.03 -10.58 -10.15
C GLY A 145 12.03 -9.14 -9.65
N VAL A 146 11.15 -8.30 -10.19
CA VAL A 146 11.00 -6.89 -9.77
C VAL A 146 10.58 -6.79 -8.31
N ASP A 147 9.57 -7.55 -7.89
CA ASP A 147 9.08 -7.53 -6.51
C ASP A 147 10.14 -8.02 -5.52
N THR A 148 10.95 -9.02 -5.89
CA THR A 148 12.02 -9.56 -5.04
C THR A 148 13.17 -8.56 -4.90
N LEU A 149 13.58 -7.92 -5.99
CA LEU A 149 14.62 -6.88 -5.94
C LEU A 149 14.19 -5.72 -5.02
N PHE A 150 12.95 -5.26 -5.18
CA PHE A 150 12.39 -4.22 -4.33
C PHE A 150 12.28 -4.69 -2.86
N ALA A 151 11.70 -5.87 -2.62
CA ALA A 151 11.56 -6.42 -1.28
C ALA A 151 12.90 -6.64 -0.59
N TYR A 152 13.94 -7.08 -1.31
CA TYR A 152 15.29 -7.25 -0.78
C TYR A 152 15.88 -5.93 -0.27
N SER A 153 15.76 -4.86 -1.06
CA SER A 153 16.27 -3.53 -0.68
C SER A 153 15.65 -3.03 0.64
N VAL A 154 14.36 -3.29 0.82
CA VAL A 154 13.61 -2.92 2.03
C VAL A 154 13.93 -3.87 3.19
N ALA A 155 13.93 -5.18 2.95
CA ALA A 155 14.20 -6.19 3.96
C ALA A 155 15.59 -6.02 4.58
N ARG A 156 16.60 -5.67 3.78
CA ARG A 156 17.95 -5.36 4.26
C ARG A 156 18.01 -4.16 5.20
N PHE A 157 17.16 -3.16 5.00
CA PHE A 157 17.06 -2.03 5.93
C PHE A 157 16.49 -2.48 7.28
N PHE A 158 15.44 -3.30 7.27
CA PHE A 158 14.74 -3.80 8.46
C PHE A 158 15.38 -5.04 9.11
N ARG A 159 16.42 -5.64 8.50
CA ARG A 159 17.04 -6.92 8.92
C ARG A 159 16.04 -8.08 8.96
N THR A 160 15.23 -8.20 7.92
CA THR A 160 14.19 -9.23 7.78
C THR A 160 14.35 -10.06 6.50
N GLU A 161 15.58 -10.21 6.02
CA GLU A 161 15.94 -10.93 4.79
C GLU A 161 15.48 -12.38 4.79
N GLN A 162 15.39 -13.01 5.96
CA GLN A 162 14.87 -14.38 6.11
C GLN A 162 13.43 -14.53 5.60
N LEU A 163 12.63 -13.46 5.60
CA LEU A 163 11.27 -13.49 5.06
C LEU A 163 11.22 -13.62 3.53
N LEU A 164 12.34 -13.35 2.84
CA LEU A 164 12.40 -13.43 1.38
C LEU A 164 12.27 -14.88 0.87
N TRP A 165 12.63 -15.88 1.69
CA TRP A 165 12.39 -17.29 1.38
C TRP A 165 10.91 -17.61 1.12
N ASN A 166 10.02 -16.86 1.75
CA ASN A 166 8.57 -17.03 1.61
C ASN A 166 7.98 -16.23 0.43
N ILE A 167 8.80 -15.54 -0.39
CA ILE A 167 8.27 -14.70 -1.48
C ILE A 167 7.42 -15.49 -2.45
N LEU A 168 7.89 -16.67 -2.88
CA LEU A 168 7.18 -17.43 -3.92
C LEU A 168 5.74 -17.81 -3.52
N PRO A 169 5.50 -18.52 -2.39
CA PRO A 169 4.13 -18.82 -1.97
C PRO A 169 3.32 -17.55 -1.65
N MET A 170 3.98 -16.53 -1.11
CA MET A 170 3.31 -15.27 -0.77
C MET A 170 2.90 -14.47 -2.03
N GLN A 171 3.61 -14.60 -3.15
CA GLN A 171 3.23 -13.97 -4.43
C GLN A 171 1.97 -14.56 -5.01
N ILE A 172 1.83 -15.89 -4.97
CA ILE A 172 0.61 -16.57 -5.44
C ILE A 172 -0.59 -16.11 -4.61
N LEU A 173 -0.46 -16.11 -3.28
CA LEU A 173 -1.50 -15.60 -2.39
C LEU A 173 -1.80 -14.12 -2.63
N HIS A 174 -0.78 -13.31 -2.90
CA HIS A 174 -0.94 -11.88 -3.15
C HIS A 174 -1.69 -11.59 -4.46
N ILE A 175 -1.44 -12.35 -5.53
CA ILE A 175 -2.18 -12.23 -6.80
C ILE A 175 -3.67 -12.46 -6.55
N ILE A 176 -4.02 -13.57 -5.89
CA ILE A 176 -5.41 -13.93 -5.57
C ILE A 176 -6.04 -12.84 -4.68
N TYR A 177 -5.31 -12.41 -3.65
CA TYR A 177 -5.75 -11.37 -2.73
C TYR A 177 -6.03 -10.04 -3.43
N ILE A 178 -5.14 -9.56 -4.32
CA ILE A 178 -5.32 -8.29 -5.03
C ILE A 178 -6.53 -8.34 -5.98
N ILE A 179 -6.73 -9.46 -6.68
CA ILE A 179 -7.87 -9.64 -7.58
C ILE A 179 -9.19 -9.66 -6.78
N ALA A 180 -9.20 -10.25 -5.59
CA ALA A 180 -10.39 -10.34 -4.75
C ALA A 180 -10.72 -9.01 -4.03
N ILE A 181 -9.71 -8.30 -3.50
CA ILE A 181 -9.94 -7.15 -2.60
C ILE A 181 -10.50 -5.93 -3.34
N ALA A 182 -10.10 -5.68 -4.58
CA ALA A 182 -10.55 -4.52 -5.34
C ALA A 182 -12.08 -4.53 -5.59
N PRO A 183 -12.68 -5.56 -6.22
CA PRO A 183 -14.13 -5.62 -6.39
C PRO A 183 -14.85 -5.69 -5.03
N ALA A 184 -14.32 -6.44 -4.05
CA ALA A 184 -14.92 -6.52 -2.73
C ALA A 184 -14.99 -5.14 -2.04
N SER A 185 -13.99 -4.27 -2.24
CA SER A 185 -13.99 -2.91 -1.68
C SER A 185 -14.98 -1.95 -2.35
N LEU A 186 -15.37 -2.24 -3.61
CA LEU A 186 -16.34 -1.44 -4.35
C LEU A 186 -17.79 -1.84 -4.03
N ILE A 187 -18.01 -3.13 -3.71
CA ILE A 187 -19.36 -3.69 -3.51
C ILE A 187 -19.72 -3.81 -2.03
N GLY A 188 -18.77 -4.19 -1.17
CA GLY A 188 -19.06 -4.72 0.16
C GLY A 188 -19.10 -3.70 1.30
N GLY A 189 -18.69 -2.45 1.07
CA GLY A 189 -18.35 -1.55 2.17
C GLY A 189 -17.30 -2.18 3.10
N PHE A 190 -17.10 -1.61 4.29
CA PHE A 190 -16.30 -2.22 5.34
C PHE A 190 -16.83 -1.87 6.73
N GLU A 191 -16.56 -2.74 7.70
CA GLU A 191 -16.82 -2.47 9.11
C GLU A 191 -15.51 -2.15 9.82
N TRP A 192 -15.47 -1.06 10.58
CA TRP A 192 -14.29 -0.64 11.31
C TRP A 192 -14.63 -0.12 12.70
N LYS A 193 -14.16 -0.87 13.73
CA LYS A 193 -14.40 -0.57 15.15
C LYS A 193 -15.89 -0.34 15.46
N GLY A 194 -16.74 -1.25 15.02
CA GLY A 194 -18.19 -1.22 15.25
C GLY A 194 -18.98 -0.21 14.41
N ARG A 195 -18.38 0.36 13.35
CA ARG A 195 -19.05 1.29 12.43
C ARG A 195 -19.00 0.73 11.01
N ARG A 196 -20.14 0.72 10.31
CA ARG A 196 -20.24 0.30 8.91
C ARG A 196 -20.11 1.49 7.97
N TYR A 197 -19.31 1.33 6.94
CA TYR A 197 -19.07 2.30 5.87
C TYR A 197 -19.41 1.64 4.54
N SER A 198 -20.31 2.24 3.77
CA SER A 198 -20.67 1.82 2.41
C SER A 198 -20.02 2.73 1.39
#